data_AF-A0A372IP25-F1
#
_entry.id   AF-A0A372IP25-F1
#
_cell.length_a   1.000
_cell.length_b   1.000
_cell.length_c   1.000
_cell.angle_alpha   90.00
_cell.angle_beta   90.00
_cell.angle_gamma   90.00
#
_symmetry.space_group_name_H-M   'P 1'
#
loop_
_entity.id
_entity.type
_entity.pdbx_description
1 polymer ?
#
loop_
_entity_poly.entity_id
_entity_poly.type
_entity_poly.pdbx_seq_one_letter_code
_entity_poly.pdbx_strand_id
1 'polypeptide(L)'
;MPDRILLLSRDKDLLYTREQIFQRAGYVTVSATNLQSALALAVEQEPAVILVGHTFSAEEQRLFVERLHETHPHLRILLLREGLIDPTILLAACESFLRSDPATARVQVLY
;
A
#
# COMPACT_ATOMS: atom_id res chain seq x y z
N MET A 1 -7.84 5.85 16.83
CA MET A 1 -6.40 5.68 16.58
C MET A 1 -6.17 5.92 15.09
N PRO A 2 -5.06 6.54 14.68
CA PRO A 2 -4.79 6.78 13.25
C PRO A 2 -4.61 5.47 12.49
N ASP A 3 -5.12 5.41 11.26
CA ASP A 3 -4.94 4.25 10.40
C ASP A 3 -3.47 4.09 10.00
N ARG A 4 -3.01 2.84 9.96
CA ARG A 4 -1.64 2.50 9.57
C ARG A 4 -1.58 2.12 8.09
N ILE A 5 -0.64 2.70 7.37
CA ILE A 5 -0.38 2.43 5.96
C ILE A 5 1.01 1.81 5.81
N LEU A 6 1.09 0.67 5.13
CA LEU A 6 2.36 0.05 4.76
C LEU A 6 2.73 0.47 3.33
N LEU A 7 3.85 1.17 3.17
CA LEU A 7 4.32 1.72 1.90
C LEU A 7 5.47 0.87 1.33
N LEU A 8 5.36 0.44 0.08
CA LEU A 8 6.39 -0.36 -0.59
C LEU A 8 6.93 0.37 -1.82
N SER A 9 8.25 0.55 -1.88
CA SER A 9 8.95 1.09 -3.05
C SER A 9 10.44 0.71 -3.00
N ARG A 10 11.03 0.33 -4.13
CA ARG A 10 12.50 0.16 -4.25
C ARG A 10 13.22 1.51 -4.30
N ASP A 11 12.51 2.56 -4.72
CA ASP A 11 12.98 3.93 -4.69
C ASP A 11 12.75 4.51 -3.29
N LYS A 12 13.85 4.79 -2.59
CA LYS A 12 13.85 5.30 -1.21
C LYS A 12 13.42 6.76 -1.11
N ASP A 13 13.72 7.58 -2.12
CA ASP A 13 13.38 9.01 -2.11
C ASP A 13 11.88 9.18 -2.33
N LEU A 14 11.31 8.39 -3.24
CA LEU A 14 9.87 8.30 -3.43
C LEU A 14 9.16 7.76 -2.18
N LEU A 15 9.75 6.74 -1.53
CA LEU A 15 9.21 6.15 -0.31
C LEU A 15 9.15 7.19 0.81
N TYR A 16 10.25 7.90 1.06
CA TYR A 16 10.33 8.99 2.03
C TYR A 16 9.33 10.11 1.73
N THR A 17 9.21 10.52 0.47
CA THR A 17 8.23 11.53 0.05
C THR A 17 6.80 11.10 0.36
N ARG A 18 6.46 9.83 0.08
CA ARG A 18 5.13 9.27 0.38
C ARG A 18 4.87 9.16 1.88
N GLU A 19 5.87 8.77 2.67
CA GLU A 19 5.76 8.77 4.13
C GLU A 19 5.38 10.16 4.64
N GLN A 20 6.06 11.21 4.17
CA GLN A 20 5.76 12.59 4.56
C GLN A 20 4.34 13.01 4.16
N ILE A 21 3.88 12.62 2.96
CA ILE A 21 2.52 12.91 2.48
C ILE A 21 1.47 12.26 3.41
N PHE A 22 1.59 10.96 3.69
CA PHE A 22 0.64 10.24 4.52
C PHE A 22 0.69 10.69 6.00
N GLN A 23 1.88 10.93 6.55
CA GLN A 23 2.02 11.44 7.92
C GLN A 23 1.38 12.82 8.10
N ARG A 24 1.56 13.73 7.13
CA ARG A 24 0.91 15.06 7.14
C ARG A 24 -0.61 14.97 7.03
N ALA A 25 -1.13 13.91 6.40
CA ALA A 25 -2.56 13.63 6.33
C ALA A 25 -3.10 12.90 7.58
N GLY A 26 -2.26 12.62 8.59
CA GLY A 26 -2.67 12.04 9.87
C GLY A 26 -2.57 10.51 9.97
N TYR A 27 -1.95 9.86 8.98
CA TYR A 27 -1.72 8.42 9.00
C TYR A 27 -0.42 8.03 9.72
N VAL A 28 -0.36 6.81 10.25
CA VAL A 28 0.90 6.19 10.67
C VAL A 28 1.46 5.41 9.50
N THR A 29 2.74 5.59 9.19
CA THR A 29 3.38 4.89 8.07
C THR A 29 4.41 3.89 8.55
N VAL A 30 4.42 2.72 7.93
CA VAL A 30 5.51 1.75 7.97
C VAL A 30 5.97 1.53 6.54
N SER A 31 7.24 1.25 6.31
CA SER A 31 7.77 1.17 4.95
C SER A 31 8.70 -0.02 4.74
N ALA A 32 8.75 -0.48 3.48
CA ALA A 32 9.57 -1.60 3.05
C ALA A 32 10.11 -1.35 1.64
N THR A 33 11.37 -1.73 1.41
CA THR A 33 12.03 -1.58 0.11
C THR A 33 12.05 -2.86 -0.73
N ASN A 34 11.54 -3.96 -0.17
CA ASN A 34 11.47 -5.26 -0.84
C ASN A 34 10.23 -6.03 -0.38
N LEU A 35 9.76 -6.94 -1.23
CA LEU A 35 8.51 -7.69 -1.00
C LEU A 35 8.59 -8.65 0.20
N GLN A 36 9.77 -9.21 0.50
CA GLN A 36 9.93 -10.15 1.60
C GLN A 36 9.72 -9.47 2.96
N SER A 37 10.40 -8.34 3.20
CA SER A 37 10.19 -7.54 4.40
C SER A 37 8.77 -7.00 4.50
N ALA A 38 8.18 -6.62 3.36
CA ALA A 38 6.81 -6.15 3.32
C ALA A 38 5.79 -7.22 3.71
N LEU A 39 5.99 -8.49 3.33
CA LEU A 39 5.15 -9.60 3.78
C LEU A 39 5.21 -9.76 5.29
N ALA A 40 6.42 -9.74 5.88
CA ALA A 40 6.57 -9.85 7.33
C ALA A 40 5.87 -8.69 8.06
N LEU A 41 6.05 -7.45 7.58
CA LEU A 41 5.42 -6.26 8.15
C LEU A 41 3.90 -6.25 7.97
N ALA A 42 3.39 -6.74 6.84
CA ALA A 42 1.95 -6.84 6.61
C ALA A 42 1.27 -7.78 7.63
N VAL A 43 1.91 -8.89 7.95
CA VAL A 43 1.41 -9.87 8.93
C VAL A 43 1.55 -9.34 10.35
N GLU A 44 2.70 -8.77 10.71
CA GLU A 44 2.95 -8.31 12.09
C GLU A 44 2.16 -7.06 12.45
N GLN A 45 2.02 -6.12 11.50
CA GLN A 45 1.51 -4.79 11.77
C GLN A 45 0.05 -4.59 11.38
N GLU A 46 -0.56 -5.58 10.70
CA GLU A 46 -1.93 -5.58 10.15
C GLU A 46 -2.37 -4.19 9.65
N PRO A 47 -1.67 -3.62 8.64
CA PRO A 47 -1.94 -2.27 8.19
C PRO A 47 -3.35 -2.18 7.55
N ALA A 48 -3.98 -1.02 7.69
CA ALA A 48 -5.30 -0.77 7.13
C ALA A 48 -5.28 -0.76 5.59
N VAL A 49 -4.16 -0.31 4.98
CA VAL A 49 -3.86 -0.41 3.54
C VAL A 49 -2.38 -0.69 3.33
N ILE A 50 -2.09 -1.52 2.33
CA ILE A 50 -0.75 -1.76 1.79
C ILE A 50 -0.67 -1.09 0.42
N LEU A 51 0.23 -0.12 0.26
CA LEU A 51 0.45 0.57 -1.00
C LEU A 51 1.71 0.03 -1.67
N VAL A 52 1.55 -0.61 -2.82
CA VAL A 52 2.65 -1.21 -3.60
C VAL A 52 3.02 -0.33 -4.78
N GLY A 53 4.22 0.24 -4.73
CA GLY A 53 4.70 1.17 -5.75
C GLY A 53 5.04 0.52 -7.10
N HIS A 54 4.99 1.36 -8.14
CA HIS A 54 5.35 1.02 -9.53
C HIS A 54 6.78 0.49 -9.74
N THR A 55 7.67 0.63 -8.75
CA THR A 55 9.03 0.08 -8.80
C THR A 55 9.05 -1.46 -8.80
N PHE A 56 7.91 -2.09 -8.50
CA PHE A 56 7.69 -3.54 -8.64
C PHE A 56 6.90 -3.81 -9.91
N SER A 57 7.31 -4.82 -10.69
CA SER A 57 6.64 -5.20 -11.93
C SER A 57 5.20 -5.68 -11.66
N ALA A 58 4.35 -5.68 -12.69
CA ALA A 58 2.98 -6.17 -12.54
C ALA A 58 2.92 -7.64 -12.07
N GLU A 59 3.86 -8.47 -12.53
CA GLU A 59 3.98 -9.86 -12.10
C GLU A 59 4.41 -9.98 -10.63
N GLU A 60 5.39 -9.19 -10.21
CA GLU A 60 5.85 -9.14 -8.81
C GLU A 60 4.73 -8.72 -7.86
N GLN A 61 3.97 -7.70 -8.25
CA GLN A 61 2.81 -7.24 -7.48
C GLN A 61 1.72 -8.30 -7.41
N ARG A 62 1.43 -9.01 -8.51
CA ARG A 62 0.46 -10.11 -8.54
C ARG A 62 0.87 -11.23 -7.57
N LEU A 63 2.12 -11.68 -7.65
CA LEU A 63 2.63 -12.74 -6.77
C LEU A 63 2.63 -12.32 -5.29
N PHE A 64 2.93 -11.05 -5.00
CA PHE A 64 2.84 -10.51 -3.65
C PHE A 64 1.40 -10.56 -3.11
N VAL A 65 0.41 -10.14 -3.92
CA VAL A 65 -1.01 -10.20 -3.57
C VAL A 65 -1.44 -11.64 -3.30
N GLU A 66 -1.13 -12.55 -4.22
CA GLU A 66 -1.48 -13.98 -4.11
C GLU A 66 -0.96 -14.56 -2.80
N ARG A 67 0.34 -14.39 -2.54
CA ARG A 67 0.99 -14.91 -1.34
C ARG A 67 0.44 -14.30 -0.04
N LEU A 68 0.12 -13.02 -0.04
CA LEU A 68 -0.43 -12.38 1.15
C LEU A 68 -1.88 -12.81 1.40
N HIS A 69 -2.68 -12.89 0.34
CA HIS A 69 -4.10 -13.25 0.42
C HIS A 69 -4.36 -14.74 0.65
N GLU A 70 -3.38 -15.62 0.41
CA GLU A 70 -3.41 -17.03 0.84
C GLU A 70 -3.65 -17.17 2.36
N THR A 71 -3.13 -16.23 3.15
CA THR A 71 -3.19 -16.28 4.62
C THR A 71 -3.99 -15.13 5.24
N HIS A 72 -3.97 -13.96 4.60
CA HIS A 72 -4.62 -12.74 5.09
C HIS A 72 -5.50 -12.10 3.99
N PRO A 73 -6.57 -12.79 3.53
CA PRO A 73 -7.41 -12.33 2.42
C PRO A 73 -8.19 -11.04 2.73
N HIS A 74 -8.20 -10.59 3.99
CA HIS A 74 -8.89 -9.38 4.42
C HIS A 74 -8.04 -8.11 4.21
N LEU A 75 -6.72 -8.23 4.05
CA LEU A 75 -5.83 -7.08 3.90
C LEU A 75 -6.09 -6.35 2.57
N ARG A 76 -6.15 -5.02 2.66
CA ARG A 76 -6.41 -4.13 1.52
C ARG A 76 -5.11 -3.72 0.87
N ILE A 77 -5.03 -3.88 -0.46
CA ILE A 77 -3.82 -3.62 -1.24
C ILE A 77 -4.13 -2.62 -2.36
N LEU A 78 -3.43 -1.50 -2.38
CA LEU A 78 -3.47 -0.49 -3.43
C LEU A 78 -2.19 -0.59 -4.29
N LEU A 79 -2.35 -0.97 -5.55
CA LEU A 79 -1.26 -1.17 -6.51
C LEU A 79 -1.09 0.07 -7.37
N LEU A 80 0.11 0.65 -7.40
CA LEU A 80 0.43 1.79 -8.25
C LEU A 80 1.13 1.30 -9.52
N ARG A 81 0.61 1.70 -10.69
CA ARG A 81 1.22 1.40 -11.99
C ARG A 81 2.16 2.49 -12.46
N GLU A 82 1.93 3.73 -12.05
CA GLU A 82 2.76 4.87 -12.40
C GLU A 82 3.50 5.45 -11.19
N GLY A 83 4.63 6.10 -11.47
CA GLY A 83 5.46 6.71 -10.43
C GLY A 83 5.04 8.11 -10.04
N LEU A 84 4.49 8.85 -11.00
CA LEU A 84 4.03 10.22 -10.82
C LEU A 84 2.53 10.21 -10.59
N ILE A 85 2.14 10.13 -9.32
CA ILE A 85 0.75 10.27 -8.91
C ILE A 85 0.67 11.50 -8.02
N ASP A 86 -0.26 12.38 -8.34
CA ASP A 86 -0.53 13.56 -7.52
C ASP A 86 -0.84 13.17 -6.07
N PRO A 87 -0.20 13.80 -5.06
CA PRO A 87 -0.40 13.46 -3.66
C PRO A 87 -1.87 13.49 -3.20
N THR A 88 -2.67 14.43 -3.72
CA THR A 88 -4.09 14.55 -3.38
C THR A 88 -4.89 13.40 -3.98
N ILE A 89 -4.58 12.97 -5.20
CA ILE A 89 -5.18 11.77 -5.81
C ILE A 89 -4.83 10.52 -5.00
N LEU A 90 -3.57 10.40 -4.59
CA LEU A 90 -3.11 9.25 -3.81
C LEU A 90 -3.82 9.13 -2.46
N LEU A 91 -3.94 10.25 -1.75
CA LEU A 91 -4.65 10.31 -0.46
C LEU A 91 -6.14 10.01 -0.64
N ALA A 92 -6.79 10.61 -1.65
CA ALA A 92 -8.21 10.37 -1.93
C ALA A 92 -8.49 8.90 -2.30
N ALA A 93 -7.62 8.28 -3.10
CA ALA A 93 -7.73 6.86 -3.43
C ALA A 93 -7.59 5.99 -2.18
N CYS A 94 -6.62 6.29 -1.30
CA CYS A 94 -6.44 5.57 -0.05
C CYS A 94 -7.65 5.71 0.88
N GLU A 95 -8.18 6.92 1.05
CA GLU A 95 -9.35 7.19 1.90
C GLU A 95 -10.61 6.50 1.35
N SER A 96 -10.83 6.58 0.04
CA SER A 96 -11.93 5.88 -0.63
C SER A 96 -11.83 4.36 -0.43
N PHE A 97 -10.62 3.81 -0.49
CA PHE A 97 -10.39 2.38 -0.35
C PHE A 97 -10.51 1.90 1.10
N LEU A 98 -10.18 2.75 2.08
CA LEU A 98 -10.44 2.49 3.49
C LEU A 98 -11.94 2.45 3.81
N ARG A 99 -12.73 3.32 3.16
CA ARG A 99 -14.18 3.45 3.36
C ARG A 99 -15.01 2.46 2.55
N SER A 100 -14.43 1.79 1.57
CA SER A 100 -15.16 0.81 0.75
C SER A 100 -15.58 -0.39 1.58
N ASP A 101 -16.71 -0.99 1.19
CA ASP A 101 -17.21 -2.21 1.84
C ASP A 101 -16.12 -3.28 1.75
N PRO A 102 -15.66 -3.82 2.89
CA PRO A 102 -14.73 -4.93 2.92
C PRO A 102 -15.08 -6.05 1.93
N ALA A 103 -16.36 -6.36 1.73
CA ALA A 103 -16.81 -7.41 0.82
C ALA A 103 -16.59 -7.12 -0.67
N THR A 104 -16.36 -5.86 -1.07
CA THR A 104 -16.38 -5.45 -2.49
C THR A 104 -15.01 -5.42 -3.18
N ALA A 105 -13.95 -4.98 -2.51
CA ALA A 105 -12.61 -4.94 -3.13
C ALA A 105 -11.49 -5.00 -2.09
N ARG A 106 -10.59 -5.98 -2.26
CA ARG A 106 -9.36 -6.14 -1.46
C ARG A 106 -8.11 -5.70 -2.18
N VAL A 107 -8.21 -5.52 -3.50
CA VAL A 107 -7.13 -5.05 -4.35
C VAL A 107 -7.69 -3.96 -5.25
N GLN A 108 -7.02 -2.81 -5.30
CA GLN A 108 -7.32 -1.72 -6.22
C GLN A 108 -6.06 -1.36 -6.98
N VAL A 109 -6.18 -1.05 -8.27
CA VAL A 109 -5.08 -0.57 -9.10
C VAL A 109 -5.31 0.91 -9.39
N LEU A 110 -4.27 1.71 -9.19
CA LEU A 110 -4.23 3.13 -9.55
C LEU A 110 -3.24 3.31 -10.70
N TYR A 111 -3.73 3.96 -11.75
CA TYR A 111 -2.97 4.36 -12.93
C TYR A 111 -2.56 5.81 -12.75
#